data_AF-A0A844B886-F1
#
_entry.id   AF-A0A844B886-F1
#
_cell.length_a   1.000
_cell.length_b   1.000
_cell.length_c   1.000
_cell.angle_alpha   90.00
_cell.angle_beta   90.00
_cell.angle_gamma   90.00
#
_symmetry.space_group_name_H-M   'P 1'
#
loop_
_entity.id
_entity.type
_entity.pdbx_description
1 polymer ?
#
loop_
_entity_poly.entity_id
_entity_poly.type
_entity_poly.pdbx_seq_one_letter_code
_entity_poly.pdbx_strand_id
1 'polypeptide(L)'
;MGKLSNIRRTMMLAQEGRCYYCDLPMWDPELGHAVPEICRAPAMRRYLRCTAEHLHPRSEGGADTPGNIVAACWYCNTRRHHRKAPPSPDVHRARVQERMAKGKWLAAQLKQISASVSPCAKLQRGVPLRP
;
A
#
# COMPACT_ATOMS: atom_id res chain seq x y z
N MET A 1 -13.06 -1.55 18.42
CA MET A 1 -12.10 -2.02 17.40
C MET A 1 -12.15 -3.53 17.36
N GLY A 2 -12.37 -4.15 16.19
CA GLY A 2 -12.49 -5.60 16.07
C GLY A 2 -11.14 -6.31 16.13
N LYS A 3 -11.15 -7.64 16.41
CA LYS A 3 -9.94 -8.50 16.48
C LYS A 3 -9.05 -8.35 15.25
N LEU A 4 -9.64 -8.28 14.05
CA LEU A 4 -8.92 -8.11 12.79
C LEU A 4 -8.22 -6.74 12.66
N SER A 5 -8.86 -5.66 13.15
CA SER A 5 -8.26 -4.32 13.14
C SER A 5 -7.03 -4.25 14.07
N ASN A 6 -7.07 -4.94 15.21
CA ASN A 6 -5.93 -5.01 16.13
C ASN A 6 -4.77 -5.79 15.50
N ILE A 7 -5.04 -6.94 14.87
CA ILE A 7 -3.99 -7.73 14.19
C ILE A 7 -3.38 -6.94 13.04
N ARG A 8 -4.21 -6.29 12.21
CA ARG A 8 -3.75 -5.40 11.13
C ARG A 8 -2.79 -4.33 11.63
N ARG A 9 -3.13 -3.69 12.75
CA ARG A 9 -2.31 -2.67 13.40
C ARG A 9 -0.97 -3.24 13.86
N THR A 10 -1.00 -4.34 14.61
CA THR A 10 0.22 -5.01 15.09
C THR A 10 1.14 -5.38 13.94
N MET A 11 0.59 -5.95 12.87
CA MET A 11 1.37 -6.34 11.70
C MET A 11 1.90 -5.16 10.90
N MET A 12 1.11 -4.08 10.78
CA MET A 12 1.59 -2.86 10.15
C MET A 12 2.78 -2.28 10.91
N LEU A 13 2.75 -2.27 12.24
CA LEU A 13 3.88 -1.81 13.07
C LEU A 13 5.08 -2.74 12.94
N ALA A 14 4.87 -4.06 12.99
CA ALA A 14 5.93 -5.06 12.81
C ALA A 14 6.58 -5.00 11.42
N GLN A 15 5.85 -4.54 10.41
CA GLN A 15 6.34 -4.33 9.05
C GLN A 15 6.79 -2.89 8.79
N GLU A 16 7.01 -2.07 9.83
CA GLU A 16 7.46 -0.68 9.72
C GLU A 16 6.56 0.20 8.81
N GLY A 17 5.26 -0.12 8.77
CA GLY A 17 4.29 0.55 7.92
C GLY A 17 4.37 0.19 6.44
N ARG A 18 5.15 -0.83 6.05
CA ARG A 18 5.36 -1.23 4.66
C ARG A 18 4.48 -2.41 4.26
N CYS A 19 4.09 -2.43 2.99
CA CYS A 19 3.31 -3.52 2.41
C CYS A 19 4.13 -4.80 2.34
N TYR A 20 3.59 -5.92 2.82
CA TYR A 20 4.23 -7.24 2.76
C TYR A 20 4.69 -7.66 1.35
N TYR A 21 3.97 -7.24 0.30
CA TYR A 21 4.24 -7.66 -1.07
C TYR A 21 5.15 -6.73 -1.87
N CYS A 22 4.95 -5.41 -1.77
CA CYS A 22 5.64 -4.42 -2.61
C CYS A 22 6.56 -3.46 -1.86
N ASP A 23 6.69 -3.60 -0.54
CA ASP A 23 7.54 -2.80 0.37
C ASP A 23 7.30 -1.27 0.37
N LEU A 24 6.30 -0.80 -0.37
CA LEU A 24 5.88 0.59 -0.37
C LEU A 24 5.23 0.97 0.95
N PRO A 25 5.43 2.22 1.41
CA PRO A 25 4.82 2.70 2.64
C PRO A 25 3.30 2.76 2.48
N MET A 26 2.60 2.29 3.50
CA MET A 26 1.16 2.28 3.59
C MET A 26 0.69 3.35 4.56
N TRP A 27 -0.61 3.64 4.53
CA TRP A 27 -1.26 4.46 5.53
C TRP A 27 -2.55 3.80 6.00
N ASP A 28 -2.98 4.19 7.19
CA ASP A 28 -4.18 3.65 7.83
C ASP A 28 -4.96 4.80 8.48
N PRO A 29 -6.23 5.02 8.11
CA PRO A 29 -7.05 6.08 8.69
C PRO A 29 -7.25 5.91 10.20
N GLU A 30 -7.19 4.69 10.72
CA GLU A 30 -7.40 4.40 12.15
C GLU A 30 -6.15 4.60 13.01
N LEU A 31 -4.98 4.76 12.39
CA LEU A 31 -3.70 4.90 13.09
C LEU A 31 -3.25 6.35 13.23
N GLY A 32 -3.89 7.30 12.54
CA GLY A 32 -3.50 8.71 12.60
C GLY A 32 -2.05 8.98 12.14
N HIS A 33 -1.41 8.00 11.49
CA HIS A 33 -0.02 8.11 11.05
C HIS A 33 0.09 9.14 9.93
N ALA A 34 1.26 9.78 9.86
CA ALA A 34 1.59 10.68 8.76
C ALA A 34 1.38 9.97 7.42
N VAL A 35 0.56 10.56 6.56
CA VAL A 35 0.29 10.01 5.23
C VAL A 35 1.58 10.10 4.42
N PRO A 36 2.13 8.98 3.91
CA PRO A 36 3.34 8.99 3.11
C PRO A 36 3.21 9.96 1.93
N GLU A 37 4.30 10.61 1.52
CA GLU A 37 4.27 11.59 0.41
C GLU A 37 3.69 10.98 -0.88
N ILE A 38 4.03 9.73 -1.16
CA ILE A 38 3.48 8.96 -2.29
C ILE A 38 1.95 8.87 -2.28
N CYS A 39 1.31 8.98 -1.11
CA CYS A 39 -0.14 8.97 -0.93
C CYS A 39 -0.78 10.36 -1.05
N ARG A 40 -0.02 11.43 -1.36
CA ARG A 40 -0.62 12.74 -1.67
C ARG A 40 -1.45 12.69 -2.95
N ALA A 41 -1.03 11.88 -3.93
CA ALA A 41 -1.83 11.60 -5.11
C ALA A 41 -3.10 10.79 -4.73
N PRO A 42 -4.32 11.23 -5.10
CA PRO A 42 -5.57 10.57 -4.69
C PRO A 42 -5.64 9.09 -5.04
N ALA A 43 -5.17 8.71 -6.23
CA ALA A 43 -5.13 7.31 -6.66
C ALA A 43 -4.20 6.47 -5.77
N MET A 44 -3.02 7.00 -5.42
CA MET A 44 -2.07 6.32 -4.55
C MET A 44 -2.56 6.21 -3.12
N ARG A 45 -3.27 7.23 -2.61
CA ARG A 45 -3.95 7.16 -1.31
C ARG A 45 -4.90 5.97 -1.26
N ARG A 46 -5.69 5.72 -2.31
CA ARG A 46 -6.54 4.53 -2.37
C ARG A 46 -5.71 3.24 -2.40
N TYR A 47 -4.69 3.16 -3.25
CA TYR A 47 -3.94 1.93 -3.47
C TYR A 47 -3.04 1.51 -2.30
N LEU A 48 -2.48 2.48 -1.57
CA LEU A 48 -1.58 2.28 -0.44
C LEU A 48 -2.29 2.25 0.92
N ARG A 49 -3.63 2.18 0.93
CA ARG A 49 -4.37 1.94 2.17
C ARG A 49 -4.02 0.56 2.73
N CYS A 50 -3.67 0.51 4.01
CA CYS A 50 -3.36 -0.72 4.74
C CYS A 50 -4.60 -1.59 4.93
N THR A 51 -4.51 -2.87 4.53
CA THR A 51 -5.52 -3.90 4.75
C THR A 51 -4.92 -5.11 5.45
N ALA A 52 -5.76 -5.88 6.14
CA ALA A 52 -5.38 -7.20 6.65
C ALA A 52 -5.43 -8.21 5.50
N GLU A 53 -4.35 -8.96 5.31
CA GLU A 53 -4.25 -10.01 4.31
C GLU A 53 -4.06 -11.36 4.98
N HIS A 54 -4.91 -12.32 4.63
CA HIS A 54 -4.80 -13.71 5.09
C HIS A 54 -3.81 -14.48 4.21
N LEU A 55 -2.73 -14.99 4.79
CA LEU A 55 -1.76 -15.85 4.09
C LEU A 55 -2.40 -17.18 3.70
N HIS A 56 -3.06 -17.82 4.67
CA HIS A 56 -3.97 -18.94 4.48
C HIS A 56 -5.42 -18.43 4.44
N PRO A 57 -6.14 -18.59 3.30
CA PRO A 57 -7.50 -18.08 3.16
C PRO A 57 -8.45 -18.61 4.22
N ARG A 58 -9.38 -17.76 4.70
CA ARG A 58 -10.45 -18.19 5.62
C ARG A 58 -11.31 -19.32 5.04
N SER A 59 -11.52 -19.33 3.72
CA SER A 59 -12.27 -20.37 3.01
C SER A 59 -11.63 -21.76 3.11
N GLU A 60 -10.34 -21.82 3.42
CA GLU A 60 -9.57 -23.07 3.59
C GLU A 60 -9.24 -23.33 5.08
N GLY A 61 -9.95 -22.68 6.01
CA GLY A 61 -9.75 -22.84 7.45
C GLY A 61 -8.71 -21.89 8.07
N GLY A 62 -8.26 -20.86 7.35
CA GLY A 62 -7.33 -19.86 7.87
C GLY A 62 -7.88 -19.11 9.08
N ALA A 63 -7.18 -19.21 10.22
CA ALA A 63 -7.57 -18.53 11.45
C ALA A 63 -7.21 -17.03 11.41
N ASP A 64 -8.01 -16.20 12.09
CA ASP A 64 -7.70 -14.80 12.37
C ASP A 64 -6.64 -14.70 13.48
N THR A 65 -5.42 -15.13 13.15
CA THR A 65 -4.26 -15.12 14.04
C THR A 65 -3.19 -14.19 13.49
N PRO A 66 -2.38 -13.58 14.38
CA PRO A 66 -1.22 -12.79 13.97
C PRO A 66 -0.28 -13.56 13.03
N GLY A 67 -0.09 -14.87 13.22
CA GLY A 67 0.79 -15.68 12.35
C GLY A 67 0.23 -15.92 10.94
N ASN A 68 -1.08 -15.72 10.72
CA ASN A 68 -1.73 -15.94 9.43
C ASN A 68 -2.13 -14.64 8.72
N ILE A 69 -1.97 -13.49 9.38
CA ILE A 69 -2.37 -12.20 8.84
C ILE A 69 -1.14 -11.32 8.70
N VAL A 70 -1.00 -10.69 7.54
CA VAL A 70 0.02 -9.67 7.27
C VAL A 70 -0.65 -8.34 6.89
N ALA A 71 0.08 -7.24 7.01
CA ALA A 71 -0.39 -5.96 6.51
C ALA A 71 -0.02 -5.82 5.03
N ALA A 72 -1.01 -5.69 4.15
CA ALA A 72 -0.78 -5.49 2.73
C ALA A 72 -1.51 -4.25 2.24
N CYS A 73 -1.01 -3.62 1.18
CA CYS A 73 -1.71 -2.51 0.58
C CYS A 73 -2.93 -3.03 -0.20
N TRP A 74 -4.00 -2.23 -0.24
CA TRP A 74 -5.23 -2.57 -0.92
C TRP A 74 -4.98 -3.08 -2.35
N TYR A 75 -4.08 -2.44 -3.11
CA TYR A 75 -3.78 -2.85 -4.47
C TYR A 75 -3.16 -4.26 -4.59
N CYS A 76 -2.19 -4.59 -3.74
CA CYS A 76 -1.54 -5.90 -3.80
C CYS A 76 -2.47 -7.00 -3.31
N ASN A 77 -3.22 -6.73 -2.23
CA ASN A 77 -4.20 -7.63 -1.66
C ASN A 77 -5.32 -7.93 -2.69
N THR A 78 -5.98 -6.90 -3.22
CA THR A 78 -7.05 -7.08 -4.24
C THR A 78 -6.56 -7.83 -5.47
N ARG A 79 -5.33 -7.57 -5.95
CA ARG A 79 -4.78 -8.29 -7.11
C ARG A 79 -4.45 -9.76 -6.86
N ARG A 80 -4.20 -10.16 -5.61
CA ARG A 80 -4.02 -11.57 -5.26
C ARG A 80 -5.36 -12.31 -5.39
N HIS A 81 -6.41 -11.75 -4.81
CA HIS A 81 -7.75 -12.36 -4.74
C HIS A 81 -8.60 -12.15 -5.99
N HIS A 82 -8.21 -11.28 -6.92
CA HIS A 82 -8.87 -11.16 -8.22
C HIS A 82 -8.68 -12.40 -9.10
N ARG A 83 -7.75 -13.30 -8.77
CA ARG A 83 -7.58 -14.56 -9.51
C ARG A 83 -8.51 -15.62 -8.94
N LYS A 84 -9.08 -16.46 -9.81
CA LYS A 84 -9.97 -17.57 -9.42
C LYS A 84 -9.35 -18.48 -8.35
N ALA A 85 -8.06 -18.75 -8.48
CA ALA A 85 -7.24 -19.36 -7.44
C ALA A 85 -6.18 -18.34 -7.01
N PRO A 86 -6.23 -17.80 -5.79
CA PRO A 86 -5.20 -16.89 -5.30
C PRO A 86 -3.88 -17.66 -5.21
N PRO A 87 -2.79 -17.16 -5.82
CA PRO A 87 -1.47 -17.79 -5.70
C PRO A 87 -1.03 -17.81 -4.22
N SER A 88 -0.10 -18.70 -3.90
CA SER A 88 0.55 -18.67 -2.59
C SER A 88 1.16 -17.28 -2.33
N PRO A 89 1.22 -16.84 -1.06
CA PRO A 89 1.76 -15.52 -0.72
C PRO A 89 3.16 -15.29 -1.30
N ASP A 90 4.02 -16.31 -1.29
CA ASP A 90 5.40 -16.23 -1.78
C ASP A 90 5.47 -16.07 -3.30
N VAL A 91 4.65 -16.84 -4.05
CA VAL A 91 4.57 -16.70 -5.50
C VAL A 91 4.02 -15.33 -5.89
N HIS A 92 3.03 -14.82 -5.14
CA HIS A 92 2.52 -13.47 -5.36
C HIS A 92 3.59 -12.42 -5.06
N ARG A 93 4.30 -12.56 -3.94
CA ARG A 93 5.38 -11.65 -3.53
C ARG A 93 6.48 -11.59 -4.58
N ALA A 94 7.00 -12.74 -5.03
CA ALA A 94 8.02 -12.82 -6.08
C ALA A 94 7.57 -12.10 -7.35
N ARG A 95 6.33 -12.36 -7.81
CA ARG A 95 5.77 -11.68 -8.99
C ARG A 95 5.60 -10.17 -8.79
N VAL A 96 5.18 -9.73 -7.61
CA VAL A 96 5.04 -8.31 -7.29
C VAL A 96 6.40 -7.62 -7.33
N GLN A 97 7.41 -8.21 -6.68
CA GLN A 97 8.78 -7.70 -6.66
C GLN A 97 9.40 -7.61 -8.06
N GLU A 98 9.25 -8.67 -8.86
CA GLU A 98 9.71 -8.67 -10.25
C GLU A 98 9.06 -7.53 -11.08
N ARG A 99 7.75 -7.33 -10.91
CA ARG A 99 7.03 -6.26 -11.61
C ARG A 99 7.35 -4.87 -11.06
N MET A 100 7.64 -4.74 -9.78
CA MET A 100 8.11 -3.50 -9.17
C MET A 100 9.48 -3.11 -9.75
N ALA A 101 10.42 -4.06 -9.83
CA ALA A 101 11.74 -3.84 -10.43
C ALA A 101 11.64 -3.41 -11.91
N LYS A 102 10.68 -3.98 -12.66
CA LYS A 102 10.39 -3.59 -14.05
C LYS A 102 9.58 -2.30 -14.17
N GLY A 103 9.16 -1.69 -13.06
CA GLY A 103 8.28 -0.51 -13.04
C GLY A 103 6.87 -0.77 -13.61
N LYS A 104 6.42 -2.03 -13.64
CA LYS A 104 5.16 -2.53 -14.25
C LYS A 104 4.09 -2.92 -13.23
N TRP A 105 4.25 -2.53 -11.97
CA TRP A 105 3.27 -2.73 -10.90
C TRP A 105 2.64 -1.40 -10.49
N LEU A 106 2.71 -1.02 -9.21
CA LEU A 106 2.21 0.26 -8.75
C LEU A 106 3.05 1.44 -9.24
N ALA A 107 4.35 1.24 -9.47
CA ALA A 107 5.23 2.26 -10.06
C ALA A 107 4.83 2.64 -11.51
N ALA A 108 4.20 1.74 -12.28
CA ALA A 108 3.63 2.11 -13.57
C ALA A 108 2.48 3.10 -13.41
N GLN A 109 1.65 2.90 -12.38
CA GLN A 109 0.56 3.81 -12.05
C GLN A 109 1.11 5.17 -11.62
N LEU A 110 2.23 5.21 -10.88
CA LEU A 110 2.91 6.47 -10.54
C LEU A 110 3.35 7.26 -11.77
N LYS A 111 3.98 6.61 -12.76
CA LYS A 111 4.39 7.29 -14.02
C LYS A 111 3.20 7.84 -14.80
N GLN A 112 2.07 7.13 -14.80
CA GLN A 112 0.83 7.59 -15.42
C GLN A 112 0.22 8.75 -14.65
N ILE A 113 0.26 8.73 -13.31
CA ILE A 113 -0.26 9.80 -12.47
C ILE A 113 0.64 11.05 -12.55
N SER A 114 1.97 10.93 -12.52
CA SER A 114 2.88 12.08 -12.66
C SER A 114 2.82 12.73 -14.04
N ALA A 115 2.43 11.99 -15.07
CA ALA A 115 2.15 12.55 -16.40
C ALA A 115 0.81 13.31 -16.45
N SER A 116 -0.17 12.91 -15.62
CA SER A 116 -1.49 13.56 -15.53
C SER A 116 -1.59 14.66 -14.46
N VAL A 117 -0.68 14.66 -13.48
CA VAL A 117 -0.51 15.73 -12.50
C VAL A 117 0.55 16.66 -13.07
N SER A 118 0.13 17.66 -13.84
CA SER A 118 0.99 18.80 -14.15
C SER A 118 1.66 19.26 -12.86
N PRO A 119 2.99 19.48 -12.83
CA PRO A 119 3.58 20.16 -11.69
C PRO A 119 2.88 21.51 -11.61
N CYS A 120 2.11 21.76 -10.55
CA CYS A 120 1.71 23.11 -10.21
C CYS A 120 2.97 23.84 -9.74
N ALA A 121 3.85 24.15 -10.69
CA ALA A 121 4.97 25.03 -10.50
C ALA A 121 4.41 26.44 -10.37
N LYS A 122 4.17 26.87 -9.14
CA LYS A 122 4.31 28.28 -8.78
C LYS A 122 5.15 28.40 -7.51
N LEU A 123 6.45 28.25 -7.73
CA LEU A 123 7.44 28.98 -6.96
C LEU A 123 7.45 30.42 -7.52
N GLN A 124 6.76 31.35 -6.85
CA GLN A 124 7.00 32.79 -7.02
C GLN A 124 7.47 33.29 -5.65
N ARG A 125 8.78 33.26 -5.39
CA ARG A 125 9.73 34.37 -5.58
C ARG A 125 9.21 35.71 -5.05
N GLY A 126 9.69 36.05 -3.85
CA GLY A 126 10.17 37.38 -3.46
C GLY A 126 9.23 38.57 -3.64
N VAL A 127 8.65 39.03 -2.55
CA VAL A 127 8.21 40.43 -2.42
C VAL A 127 9.40 41.23 -1.88
N PRO A 128 9.92 42.24 -2.59
CA PRO A 128 10.90 43.15 -2.02
C PRO A 128 10.18 44.10 -1.05
N LEU A 129 10.67 44.15 0.19
CA LEU A 129 10.44 45.30 1.07
C LEU A 129 11.06 46.53 0.40
N ARG A 130 10.24 47.55 0.15
CA ARG A 130 10.65 48.88 -0.29
C ARG A 130 10.21 49.90 0.78
N PRO A 131 10.89 51.05 0.81
CA PRO A 131 11.75 51.50 1.90
C PRO A 131 11.01 52.15 3.06
#